data_AF-A0A9Q0Y104-F1
#
_entry.id   AF-A0A9Q0Y104-F1
#
_cell.length_a   1.000
_cell.length_b   1.000
_cell.length_c   1.000
_cell.angle_alpha   90.00
_cell.angle_beta   90.00
_cell.angle_gamma   90.00
#
_symmetry.space_group_name_H-M   'P 1'
#
loop_
_entity.id
_entity.type
_entity.pdbx_description
1 polymer ?
#
loop_
_entity_poly.entity_id
_entity_poly.type
_entity_poly.pdbx_seq_one_letter_code
_entity_poly.pdbx_strand_id
1 'polypeptide(L)'
;MGAYQRALLNKLQPLLDALPDTSKTTAQPVMEEAFALAQQMRSGRHTSNSATKSLGFAIAFRRHAWLRSTGLGDDTKTKIECLPFEGEGLFMKRLTKS
;
A
#
# COMPACT_ATOMS: atom_id res chain seq x y z
N MET A 1 3.33 14.01 -2.49
CA MET A 1 3.06 14.92 -1.36
C MET A 1 1.58 15.21 -1.25
N GLY A 2 1.04 15.20 -0.03
CA GLY A 2 -0.28 15.80 0.24
C GLY A 2 -0.21 17.33 0.14
N ALA A 3 -1.35 17.99 -0.06
CA ALA A 3 -1.41 19.45 -0.23
C ALA A 3 -0.79 20.22 0.95
N TYR A 4 -0.99 19.71 2.18
CA TYR A 4 -0.44 20.31 3.41
C TYR A 4 1.09 20.23 3.48
N GLN A 5 1.68 19.08 3.18
CA GLN A 5 3.14 18.92 3.14
C GLN A 5 3.74 19.82 2.07
N ARG A 6 3.10 19.93 0.90
CA ARG A 6 3.56 20.82 -0.18
C ARG A 6 3.53 22.29 0.26
N ALA A 7 2.49 22.71 0.97
CA ALA A 7 2.38 24.07 1.50
C ALA A 7 3.45 24.38 2.56
N LEU A 8 3.77 23.44 3.46
CA LEU A 8 4.85 23.59 4.43
C LEU A 8 6.22 23.69 3.75
N LEU A 9 6.45 22.88 2.72
CA LEU A 9 7.70 22.86 1.97
C LEU A 9 7.90 24.15 1.15
N ASN A 10 6.82 24.68 0.56
CA ASN A 10 6.86 25.98 -0.10
C ASN A 10 7.18 27.13 0.86
N LYS A 11 6.84 26.99 2.16
CA LYS A 11 7.21 27.96 3.20
C LYS A 11 8.65 27.80 3.70
N LEU A 12 9.24 26.62 3.55
CA LEU A 12 10.64 26.36 3.88
C LEU A 12 11.61 26.94 2.84
N GLN A 13 11.22 26.94 1.55
CA GLN A 13 12.03 27.49 0.46
C GLN A 13 12.58 28.91 0.72
N PRO A 14 11.76 29.92 1.10
CA PRO A 14 12.28 31.26 1.39
C PRO A 14 13.17 31.34 2.63
N LEU A 15 13.05 30.40 3.59
CA LEU A 15 13.91 30.34 4.77
C LEU A 15 15.32 29.82 4.40
N LEU A 16 15.42 28.93 3.42
CA LEU A 16 16.70 28.47 2.87
C LEU A 16 17.39 29.51 2.01
N ASP A 17 16.62 30.35 1.34
CA ASP A 17 17.17 31.45 0.54
C ASP A 17 17.74 32.58 1.41
N ALA A 18 17.27 32.71 2.65
CA ALA A 18 17.79 33.65 3.63
C ALA A 18 19.01 33.14 4.43
N LEU A 19 19.47 31.89 4.19
CA LEU A 19 20.63 31.32 4.88
C LEU A 19 21.96 31.85 4.31
N PRO A 20 23.01 32.01 5.14
CA PRO A 20 24.34 32.36 4.66
C PRO A 20 24.88 31.32 3.67
N ASP A 21 25.65 31.75 2.66
CA ASP A 21 26.11 30.89 1.55
C ASP A 21 26.83 29.61 2.00
N THR A 22 27.58 29.68 3.10
CA THR A 22 28.30 28.55 3.73
C THR A 22 27.37 27.49 4.33
N SER A 23 26.18 27.89 4.78
CA SER A 23 25.16 27.02 5.36
C SER A 23 24.22 26.49 4.28
N LYS A 24 24.01 27.27 3.21
CA LYS A 24 23.16 26.91 2.07
C LYS A 24 23.76 25.75 1.27
N THR A 25 25.09 25.72 1.10
CA THR A 25 25.78 24.65 0.37
C THR A 25 25.61 23.26 0.98
N THR A 26 25.44 23.18 2.30
CA THR A 26 25.25 21.91 3.03
C THR A 26 23.77 21.57 3.25
N ALA A 27 22.93 22.57 3.50
CA ALA A 27 21.51 22.36 3.79
C ALA A 27 20.69 21.98 2.54
N GLN A 28 21.02 22.54 1.38
CA GLN A 28 20.29 22.33 0.13
C GLN A 28 20.30 20.86 -0.36
N PRO A 29 21.46 20.16 -0.45
CA PRO A 29 21.48 18.77 -0.88
C PRO A 29 20.77 17.83 0.11
N VAL A 30 20.89 18.08 1.42
CA VAL A 30 20.19 17.30 2.46
C VAL A 30 18.68 17.43 2.31
N MET A 31 18.19 18.62 1.96
CA MET A 31 16.78 18.81 1.70
C MET A 31 16.30 18.13 0.43
N GLU A 32 17.04 18.24 -0.66
CA GLU A 32 16.77 17.51 -1.92
C GLU A 32 16.67 15.99 -1.68
N GLU A 33 17.57 15.43 -0.88
CA GLU A 33 17.52 14.03 -0.49
C GLU A 33 16.29 13.71 0.36
N ALA A 34 15.96 14.54 1.35
CA ALA A 34 14.76 14.38 2.17
C ALA A 34 13.47 14.41 1.31
N PHE A 35 13.43 15.27 0.27
CA PHE A 35 12.32 15.30 -0.70
C PHE A 35 12.23 14.01 -1.50
N ALA A 36 13.36 13.54 -2.04
CA ALA A 36 13.42 12.31 -2.81
C ALA A 36 12.95 11.10 -1.98
N LEU A 37 13.42 11.00 -0.73
CA LEU A 37 13.04 9.94 0.21
C LEU A 37 11.53 9.97 0.51
N ALA A 38 10.98 11.15 0.81
CA ALA A 38 9.54 11.30 1.07
C ALA A 38 8.69 10.87 -0.15
N GLN A 39 9.17 11.15 -1.35
CA GLN A 39 8.51 10.71 -2.58
C GLN A 39 8.60 9.19 -2.76
N GLN A 40 9.77 8.59 -2.53
CA GLN A 40 9.96 7.14 -2.60
C GLN A 40 9.08 6.39 -1.60
N MET A 41 8.97 6.87 -0.35
CA MET A 41 8.08 6.28 0.65
C MET A 41 6.60 6.30 0.19
N ARG A 42 6.16 7.40 -0.42
CA ARG A 42 4.81 7.51 -0.95
C ARG A 42 4.58 6.53 -2.11
N SER A 43 5.53 6.46 -3.05
CA SER A 43 5.48 5.50 -4.15
C SER A 43 5.44 4.07 -3.62
N GLY A 44 6.26 3.72 -2.62
CA GLY A 44 6.25 2.42 -1.96
C GLY A 44 4.89 2.07 -1.35
N ARG A 45 4.22 3.03 -0.69
CA ARG A 45 2.85 2.84 -0.18
C ARG A 45 1.84 2.59 -1.30
N HIS A 46 1.94 3.32 -2.42
CA HIS A 46 1.06 3.10 -3.57
C HIS A 46 1.28 1.73 -4.22
N THR A 47 2.53 1.33 -4.40
CA THR A 47 2.92 0.00 -4.91
C THR A 47 2.40 -1.10 -4.00
N SER A 48 2.60 -0.97 -2.68
CA SER A 48 2.09 -1.92 -1.68
C SER A 48 0.57 -2.03 -1.75
N ASN A 49 -0.16 -0.90 -1.75
CA ASN A 49 -1.62 -0.92 -1.85
C ASN A 49 -2.11 -1.57 -3.15
N SER A 50 -1.44 -1.31 -4.28
CA SER A 50 -1.77 -1.95 -5.56
C SER A 50 -1.51 -3.45 -5.51
N ALA A 51 -0.36 -3.88 -4.97
CA ALA A 51 0.00 -5.28 -4.83
C ALA A 51 -1.00 -6.03 -3.94
N THR A 52 -1.40 -5.43 -2.80
CA THR A 52 -2.41 -6.01 -1.90
C THR A 52 -3.75 -6.20 -2.59
N LYS A 53 -4.19 -5.22 -3.40
CA LYS A 53 -5.43 -5.35 -4.18
C LYS A 53 -5.33 -6.46 -5.23
N SER A 54 -4.23 -6.52 -5.98
CA SER A 54 -3.98 -7.57 -6.96
C SER A 54 -3.96 -8.97 -6.31
N LEU A 55 -3.34 -9.12 -5.14
CA LEU A 55 -3.37 -10.34 -4.36
C LEU A 55 -4.80 -10.70 -3.92
N GLY A 56 -5.56 -9.73 -3.43
CA GLY A 56 -6.97 -9.92 -3.08
C GLY A 56 -7.80 -10.48 -4.24
N PHE A 57 -7.65 -9.92 -5.44
CA PHE A 57 -8.31 -10.44 -6.65
C PHE A 57 -7.84 -11.86 -7.02
N ALA A 58 -6.54 -12.13 -6.95
CA ALA A 58 -6.00 -13.45 -7.24
C ALA A 58 -6.53 -14.52 -6.26
N ILE A 59 -6.66 -14.18 -4.98
CA ILE A 59 -7.23 -15.07 -3.96
C ILE A 59 -8.71 -15.31 -4.23
N ALA A 60 -9.49 -14.27 -4.49
CA ALA A 60 -10.91 -14.39 -4.81
C ALA A 60 -11.13 -15.30 -6.04
N PHE A 61 -10.35 -15.11 -7.10
CA PHE A 61 -10.41 -15.93 -8.31
C PHE A 61 -10.08 -17.40 -8.03
N ARG A 62 -9.02 -17.66 -7.26
CA ARG A 62 -8.66 -19.03 -6.87
C ARG A 62 -9.74 -19.71 -6.02
N ARG A 63 -10.34 -18.98 -5.07
CA ARG A 63 -11.47 -19.49 -4.26
C ARG A 63 -12.66 -19.84 -5.13
N HIS A 64 -13.03 -18.95 -6.04
CA HIS A 64 -14.13 -19.18 -6.97
C HIS A 64 -13.89 -20.42 -7.85
N ALA A 65 -12.70 -20.53 -8.44
CA ALA A 65 -12.32 -21.68 -9.26
C ALA A 65 -12.38 -23.00 -8.48
N TRP A 66 -11.90 -23.01 -7.23
CA TRP A 66 -11.94 -24.20 -6.38
C TRP A 66 -13.36 -24.55 -5.93
N LEU A 67 -14.17 -23.56 -5.56
CA LEU A 67 -15.55 -23.78 -5.12
C LEU A 67 -16.47 -24.21 -6.27
N ARG A 68 -16.18 -23.79 -7.51
CA ARG A 68 -16.96 -24.20 -8.69
C ARG A 68 -17.06 -25.71 -8.87
N SER A 69 -16.01 -26.47 -8.53
CA SER A 69 -16.01 -27.93 -8.63
C SER A 69 -16.67 -28.63 -7.44
N THR A 70 -17.11 -27.89 -6.42
CA THR A 70 -17.79 -28.45 -5.25
C THR A 70 -19.30 -28.55 -5.46
N GLY A 71 -19.91 -29.56 -4.84
CA GLY A 71 -21.37 -29.72 -4.76
C GLY A 71 -22.07 -28.81 -3.76
N LEU A 72 -21.39 -27.76 -3.27
CA LEU A 72 -21.98 -26.80 -2.32
C LEU A 72 -23.05 -25.95 -3.00
N GLY A 73 -24.08 -25.55 -2.23
CA GLY A 73 -25.06 -24.57 -2.70
C GLY A 73 -24.44 -23.20 -2.93
N ASP A 74 -24.99 -22.43 -3.87
CA ASP A 74 -24.41 -21.15 -4.31
C ASP A 74 -24.27 -20.14 -3.16
N ASP A 75 -25.24 -20.07 -2.26
CA ASP A 75 -25.18 -19.20 -1.07
C ASP A 75 -23.98 -19.54 -0.16
N THR A 76 -23.68 -20.83 0.01
CA THR A 76 -22.52 -21.29 0.78
C THR A 76 -21.22 -20.94 0.07
N LYS A 77 -21.17 -21.07 -1.26
CA LYS A 77 -19.98 -20.70 -2.06
C LYS A 77 -19.70 -19.20 -1.93
N THR A 78 -20.72 -18.35 -2.09
CA THR A 78 -20.58 -16.89 -1.93
C THR A 78 -20.09 -16.51 -0.53
N LYS A 79 -20.63 -17.13 0.52
CA LYS A 79 -20.18 -16.90 1.89
C LYS A 79 -18.70 -17.24 2.08
N ILE A 80 -18.22 -18.36 1.52
CA ILE A 80 -16.82 -18.77 1.61
C ILE A 80 -15.90 -17.83 0.80
N GLU A 81 -16.34 -17.38 -0.37
CA GLU A 81 -15.59 -16.43 -1.21
C GLU A 81 -15.35 -15.10 -0.48
N CYS A 82 -16.36 -14.58 0.23
CA CYS A 82 -16.32 -13.31 0.95
C CYS A 82 -15.53 -13.32 2.27
N LEU A 83 -15.02 -14.48 2.71
CA LEU A 83 -14.24 -14.53 3.96
C LEU A 83 -12.93 -13.72 3.83
N PRO A 84 -12.40 -13.15 4.91
CA PRO A 84 -11.09 -12.52 4.86
C PRO A 84 -9.99 -13.55 4.58
N PHE A 85 -8.85 -13.07 4.05
CA PHE A 85 -7.65 -13.89 3.84
C PHE A 85 -6.68 -13.68 5.01
N GLU A 86 -6.30 -14.77 5.67
CA GLU A 86 -5.44 -14.75 6.88
C GLU A 86 -3.94 -14.94 6.59
N GLY A 87 -3.54 -15.06 5.32
CA GLY A 87 -2.14 -15.25 4.94
C GLY A 87 -1.69 -16.72 4.84
N GLU A 88 -2.49 -17.67 5.35
CA GLU A 88 -2.19 -19.10 5.30
C GLU A 88 -3.26 -19.87 4.52
N GLY A 89 -2.85 -20.59 3.47
CA GLY A 89 -3.75 -21.42 2.66
C GLY A 89 -4.79 -20.62 1.87
N LEU A 90 -5.57 -21.28 1.01
CA LEU A 90 -6.61 -20.61 0.21
C LEU A 90 -7.86 -20.28 1.05
N PHE A 91 -8.12 -21.09 2.06
CA PHE A 91 -9.24 -20.99 3.00
C PHE A 91 -8.67 -20.98 4.43
N MET A 92 -9.40 -20.38 5.37
CA MET A 92 -9.02 -20.40 6.78
C MET A 92 -8.87 -21.83 7.30
N LYS A 93 -7.87 -22.07 8.15
CA LYS A 93 -7.63 -23.38 8.81
C LYS A 93 -8.83 -23.91 9.60
N ARG A 94 -9.79 -23.05 9.96
CA ARG A 94 -10.99 -23.45 10.71
C ARG A 94 -12.08 -24.12 9.86
N LEU A 95 -11.96 -24.08 8.52
CA LEU A 95 -12.92 -24.70 7.60
C LEU A 95 -12.66 -26.20 7.39
N THR A 96 -11.58 -26.76 7.93
CA THR A 96 -11.15 -28.16 7.70
C THR A 96 -11.40 -29.11 8.87
N LYS A 97 -12.23 -28.75 9.85
CA LYS A 97 -12.69 -29.69 10.89
C LYS A 97 -14.15 -30.08 10.64
N SER A 98 -14.34 -31.25 10.02
CA SER A 98 -15.54 -32.09 10.12
C SER A 98 -15.10 -33.55 10.23
#